data_AF-A0A5Q4ZBR3-F1
#
_entry.id   AF-A0A5Q4ZBR3-F1
#
_cell.length_a   1.000
_cell.length_b   1.000
_cell.length_c   1.000
_cell.angle_alpha   90.00
_cell.angle_beta   90.00
_cell.angle_gamma   90.00
#
_symmetry.space_group_name_H-M   'P 1'
#
loop_
_entity.id
_entity.type
_entity.pdbx_description
1 polymer ?
#
loop_
_entity_poly.entity_id
_entity_poly.type
_entity_poly.pdbx_seq_one_letter_code
_entity_poly.pdbx_strand_id
1 'polypeptide(L)'
;MRSIDLNISLERAMSTSSMSRIARHMLIAASFAGAVSAHAASDADLPVPHHLAVASNSAQSAAIVQTARRYAAFWNTGGEAYATRALSPAFVDRTLPDGRPQGRDGPLQASKGFRAAVPDLHAEIDDLVVAGDRASVHLHFYGHFTGQFQNLKGNGQTIDFQAFDLYRVKNGRIVENWHLEDNLTLLRQLGAIKP
;
A
#
# COMPACT_ATOMS: atom_id res chain seq x y z
N MET A 1 25.68 -8.86 -53.23
CA MET A 1 26.18 -9.09 -51.86
C MET A 1 25.18 -10.02 -51.19
N ARG A 2 25.66 -11.17 -50.72
CA ARG A 2 24.91 -12.43 -50.54
C ARG A 2 23.90 -12.38 -49.38
N SER A 3 22.67 -12.83 -49.65
CA SER A 3 21.80 -13.49 -48.67
C SER A 3 21.46 -14.85 -49.25
N ILE A 4 21.99 -15.89 -48.62
CA ILE A 4 21.88 -17.29 -49.04
C ILE A 4 20.63 -17.86 -48.36
N ASP A 5 19.64 -18.20 -49.16
CA ASP A 5 18.66 -19.24 -48.85
C ASP A 5 19.33 -20.61 -48.99
N LEU A 6 19.19 -21.46 -47.98
CA LEU A 6 19.46 -22.89 -48.10
C LEU A 6 18.36 -23.66 -47.36
N ASN A 7 17.39 -24.04 -48.16
CA ASN A 7 16.45 -25.14 -47.98
C ASN A 7 17.21 -26.48 -47.98
N ILE A 8 16.49 -27.59 -47.70
CA ILE A 8 16.86 -29.03 -47.87
C ILE A 8 17.26 -29.71 -46.55
N SER A 9 16.81 -30.91 -46.15
CA SER A 9 15.68 -31.80 -46.48
C SER A 9 15.86 -33.04 -45.55
N LEU A 10 14.85 -33.92 -45.55
CA LEU A 10 14.92 -35.39 -45.37
C LEU A 10 14.65 -35.98 -43.98
N GLU A 11 13.38 -36.39 -43.87
CA GLU A 11 12.85 -37.66 -43.36
C GLU A 11 13.80 -38.86 -43.15
N ARG A 12 13.28 -39.79 -42.33
CA ARG A 12 13.66 -41.19 -42.03
C ARG A 12 14.46 -41.34 -40.73
N ALA A 13 14.17 -42.26 -39.81
CA ALA A 13 13.24 -43.38 -39.80
C ALA A 13 12.98 -43.80 -38.33
N MET A 14 11.85 -44.46 -38.11
CA MET A 14 11.58 -45.29 -36.93
C MET A 14 12.64 -46.41 -36.84
N SER A 15 13.25 -46.62 -35.66
CA SER A 15 13.84 -47.92 -35.30
C SER A 15 13.97 -48.07 -33.78
N THR A 16 13.11 -48.94 -33.24
CA THR A 16 13.39 -50.00 -32.25
C THR A 16 14.65 -49.87 -31.35
N SER A 17 14.47 -49.89 -30.03
CA SER A 17 14.77 -51.07 -29.17
C SER A 17 14.96 -50.72 -27.70
N SER A 18 14.13 -51.35 -26.88
CA SER A 18 14.31 -51.87 -25.51
C SER A 18 15.58 -51.55 -24.68
N MET A 19 15.32 -51.09 -23.45
CA MET A 19 15.96 -51.40 -22.16
C MET A 19 17.47 -51.20 -21.98
N SER A 20 17.85 -50.31 -21.04
CA SER A 20 18.65 -50.67 -19.84
C SER A 20 19.19 -49.45 -19.05
N ARG A 21 18.72 -49.34 -17.79
CA ARG A 21 19.49 -49.04 -16.56
C ARG A 21 20.00 -47.63 -16.22
N ILE A 22 19.64 -47.25 -14.98
CA ILE A 22 20.38 -46.47 -13.96
C ILE A 22 20.09 -44.95 -13.86
N ALA A 23 19.22 -44.66 -12.87
CA ALA A 23 19.28 -43.60 -11.86
C ALA A 23 19.89 -42.23 -12.22
N ARG A 24 19.04 -41.20 -12.21
CA ARG A 24 19.42 -39.85 -11.78
C ARG A 24 18.31 -39.25 -10.93
N HIS A 25 18.67 -38.92 -9.71
CA HIS A 25 17.86 -38.19 -8.74
C HIS A 25 17.44 -36.85 -9.36
N MET A 26 16.14 -36.60 -9.49
CA MET A 26 15.62 -35.27 -9.75
C MET A 26 14.94 -34.76 -8.48
N LEU A 27 15.53 -33.71 -7.93
CA LEU A 27 14.99 -32.85 -6.88
C LEU A 27 13.54 -32.48 -7.22
N ILE A 28 12.62 -32.76 -6.30
CA ILE A 28 11.34 -32.05 -6.24
C ILE A 28 11.69 -30.65 -5.69
N ALA A 29 11.77 -29.67 -6.59
CA ALA A 29 11.80 -28.27 -6.19
C ALA A 29 10.43 -27.93 -5.59
N ALA A 30 10.38 -27.76 -4.27
CA ALA A 30 9.23 -27.20 -3.59
C ALA A 30 9.15 -25.71 -3.95
N SER A 31 8.31 -25.39 -4.92
CA SER A 31 7.93 -24.02 -5.24
C SER A 31 7.13 -23.44 -4.07
N PHE A 32 7.79 -22.72 -3.15
CA PHE A 32 7.10 -21.81 -2.24
C PHE A 32 6.64 -20.60 -3.04
N ALA A 33 5.49 -20.74 -3.72
CA ALA A 33 4.71 -19.58 -4.13
C ALA A 33 4.11 -18.99 -2.85
N GLY A 34 4.76 -17.97 -2.30
CA GLY A 34 4.17 -17.12 -1.27
C GLY A 34 2.95 -16.42 -1.84
N ALA A 35 1.79 -17.06 -1.71
CA ALA A 35 0.51 -16.41 -1.96
C ALA A 35 0.30 -15.38 -0.86
N VAL A 36 0.56 -14.11 -1.17
CA VAL A 36 -0.03 -13.00 -0.41
C VAL A 36 -1.53 -13.08 -0.71
N SER A 37 -2.26 -13.78 0.16
CA SER A 37 -3.71 -13.82 0.10
C SER A 37 -4.20 -12.38 0.22
N ALA A 38 -4.76 -11.86 -0.88
CA ALA A 38 -5.57 -10.66 -0.85
C ALA A 38 -6.79 -10.95 0.03
N HIS A 39 -6.65 -10.72 1.34
CA HIS A 39 -7.77 -10.73 2.26
C HIS A 39 -8.77 -9.72 1.71
N ALA A 40 -9.98 -10.18 1.38
CA ALA A 40 -11.08 -9.28 1.09
C ALA A 40 -11.17 -8.28 2.25
N ALA A 41 -11.06 -6.98 1.97
CA ALA A 41 -11.05 -5.94 2.98
C ALA A 41 -12.32 -6.05 3.84
N SER A 42 -12.17 -6.63 5.03
CA SER A 42 -13.23 -6.78 6.01
C SER A 42 -13.14 -5.62 7.00
N ASP A 43 -14.27 -5.22 7.58
CA ASP A 43 -14.25 -4.21 8.63
C ASP A 43 -13.94 -4.81 10.02
N ALA A 44 -13.66 -6.11 10.11
CA ALA A 44 -13.43 -6.79 11.39
C ALA A 44 -12.15 -6.28 12.10
N ASP A 45 -11.11 -5.96 11.32
CA ASP A 45 -9.77 -5.68 11.83
C ASP A 45 -9.30 -4.26 11.50
N LEU A 46 -10.22 -3.29 11.45
CA LEU A 46 -9.83 -1.90 11.23
C LEU A 46 -9.07 -1.34 12.44
N PRO A 47 -8.01 -0.53 12.25
CA PRO A 47 -7.31 0.16 13.33
C PRO A 47 -8.28 0.84 14.28
N VAL A 48 -8.08 0.64 15.58
CA VAL A 48 -8.89 1.26 16.64
C VAL A 48 -8.16 2.52 17.09
N PRO A 49 -8.83 3.69 17.14
CA PRO A 49 -8.19 4.89 17.65
C PRO A 49 -7.87 4.77 19.14
N HIS A 50 -6.67 5.19 19.55
CA HIS A 50 -6.30 5.29 20.96
C HIS A 50 -7.21 6.28 21.70
N HIS A 51 -7.55 7.39 21.04
CA HIS A 51 -8.50 8.37 21.52
C HIS A 51 -9.60 8.64 20.50
N LEU A 52 -10.85 8.50 20.93
CA LEU A 52 -12.03 8.79 20.12
C LEU A 52 -12.89 9.84 20.81
N ALA A 53 -13.08 10.98 20.15
CA ALA A 53 -14.01 12.02 20.58
C ALA A 53 -15.08 12.22 19.50
N VAL A 54 -16.35 12.09 19.88
CA VAL A 54 -17.47 12.27 18.96
C VAL A 54 -18.44 13.28 19.55
N ALA A 55 -18.72 14.35 18.81
CA ALA A 55 -19.61 15.42 19.28
C ALA A 55 -21.08 14.98 19.43
N SER A 56 -21.50 13.90 18.76
CA SER A 56 -22.86 13.35 18.85
C SER A 56 -22.90 11.84 18.65
N ASN A 57 -23.76 11.13 19.39
CA ASN A 57 -24.01 9.70 19.20
C ASN A 57 -25.03 9.46 18.07
N SER A 58 -24.65 9.77 16.83
CA SER A 58 -25.51 9.63 15.65
C SER A 58 -25.02 8.52 14.71
N ALA A 59 -25.93 7.98 13.88
CA ALA A 59 -25.58 7.05 12.82
C ALA A 59 -24.59 7.66 11.80
N GLN A 60 -24.70 8.98 11.57
CA GLN A 60 -23.74 9.72 10.74
C GLN A 60 -22.35 9.70 11.37
N SER A 61 -22.22 10.04 12.65
CA SER A 61 -20.93 10.03 13.34
C SER A 61 -20.31 8.64 13.36
N ALA A 62 -21.10 7.58 13.58
CA ALA A 62 -20.63 6.20 13.49
C ALA A 62 -20.11 5.85 12.09
N ALA A 63 -20.81 6.26 11.02
CA ALA A 63 -20.37 6.05 9.64
C ALA A 63 -19.08 6.82 9.32
N ILE A 64 -18.91 8.03 9.86
CA ILE A 64 -17.68 8.82 9.72
C ILE A 64 -16.51 8.12 10.40
N VAL A 65 -16.68 7.67 11.65
CA VAL A 65 -15.67 6.91 12.39
C VAL A 65 -15.23 5.68 11.61
N GLN A 66 -16.19 4.89 11.11
CA GLN A 66 -15.88 3.69 10.34
C GLN A 66 -15.12 4.01 9.05
N THR A 67 -15.48 5.10 8.36
CA THR A 67 -14.82 5.54 7.13
C THR A 67 -13.38 5.99 7.39
N ALA A 68 -13.14 6.77 8.45
CA ALA A 68 -11.80 7.17 8.85
C ALA A 68 -10.92 5.96 9.19
N ARG A 69 -11.46 4.99 9.95
CA ARG A 69 -10.75 3.74 10.29
C ARG A 69 -10.43 2.89 9.05
N ARG A 70 -11.30 2.86 8.04
CA ARG A 70 -10.98 2.20 6.75
C ARG A 70 -9.83 2.89 6.05
N TYR A 71 -9.80 4.21 6.02
CA TYR A 71 -8.71 4.92 5.34
C TYR A 71 -7.38 4.78 6.09
N ALA A 72 -7.41 4.73 7.42
CA ALA A 72 -6.24 4.34 8.22
C ALA A 72 -5.80 2.88 7.93
N ALA A 73 -6.74 1.95 7.78
CA ALA A 73 -6.41 0.56 7.40
C ALA A 73 -5.72 0.48 6.02
N PHE A 74 -6.10 1.33 5.07
CA PHE A 74 -5.39 1.47 3.80
C PHE A 74 -3.93 1.91 4.04
N TRP A 75 -3.72 2.93 4.86
CA TRP A 75 -2.37 3.40 5.19
C TRP A 75 -1.54 2.41 5.99
N ASN A 76 -2.17 1.56 6.81
CA ASN A 76 -1.50 0.51 7.59
C ASN A 76 -1.15 -0.73 6.75
N THR A 77 -2.02 -1.12 5.80
CA THR A 77 -1.85 -2.39 5.05
C THR A 77 -1.43 -2.25 3.59
N GLY A 78 -1.65 -1.09 2.99
CA GLY A 78 -1.53 -0.88 1.54
C GLY A 78 -2.69 -1.49 0.73
N GLY A 79 -3.70 -2.07 1.38
CA GLY A 79 -4.84 -2.71 0.72
C GLY A 79 -5.74 -1.71 0.00
N GLU A 80 -5.66 -1.65 -1.33
CA GLU A 80 -6.43 -0.73 -2.18
C GLU A 80 -7.95 -0.79 -1.98
N ALA A 81 -8.47 -1.96 -1.61
CA ALA A 81 -9.90 -2.13 -1.32
C ALA A 81 -10.37 -1.24 -0.15
N TYR A 82 -9.51 -0.97 0.84
CA TYR A 82 -9.84 -0.05 1.93
C TYR A 82 -9.96 1.41 1.43
N ALA A 83 -9.02 1.88 0.59
CA ALA A 83 -9.09 3.20 -0.03
C ALA A 83 -10.32 3.32 -0.93
N THR A 84 -10.61 2.30 -1.74
CA THR A 84 -11.77 2.26 -2.62
C THR A 84 -13.09 2.38 -1.87
N ARG A 85 -13.19 1.79 -0.67
CA ARG A 85 -14.39 1.85 0.18
C ARG A 85 -14.48 3.16 0.97
N ALA A 86 -13.36 3.72 1.40
CA ALA A 86 -13.32 4.93 2.21
C ALA A 86 -13.47 6.22 1.38
N LEU A 87 -12.83 6.26 0.21
CA LEU A 87 -12.79 7.46 -0.64
C LEU A 87 -13.95 7.46 -1.64
N SER A 88 -14.56 8.63 -1.82
CA SER A 88 -15.54 8.87 -2.87
C SER A 88 -14.90 8.74 -4.26
N PRO A 89 -15.63 8.27 -5.29
CA PRO A 89 -15.20 8.41 -6.68
C PRO A 89 -14.96 9.87 -7.10
N ALA A 90 -15.62 10.83 -6.44
CA ALA A 90 -15.45 12.26 -6.61
C ALA A 90 -14.55 12.89 -5.52
N PHE A 91 -13.67 12.10 -4.91
CA PHE A 91 -12.73 12.58 -3.90
C PHE A 91 -11.79 13.63 -4.47
N VAL A 92 -11.55 14.69 -3.69
CA VAL A 92 -10.60 15.76 -4.01
C VAL A 92 -9.61 15.91 -2.86
N ASP A 93 -8.34 15.66 -3.14
CA ASP A 93 -7.22 16.04 -2.29
C ASP A 93 -7.01 17.55 -2.36
N ARG A 94 -7.21 18.24 -1.24
CA ARG A 94 -7.12 19.70 -1.13
C ARG A 94 -5.71 20.19 -0.79
N THR A 95 -4.81 19.28 -0.46
CA THR A 95 -3.38 19.53 -0.19
C THR A 95 -2.51 18.70 -1.12
N LEU A 96 -3.00 18.46 -2.34
CA LEU A 96 -2.38 17.60 -3.34
C LEU A 96 -0.91 17.99 -3.57
N PRO A 97 0.06 17.12 -3.26
CA PRO A 97 1.46 17.39 -3.53
C PRO A 97 1.74 17.49 -5.03
N ASP A 98 2.71 18.33 -5.40
CA ASP A 98 3.13 18.50 -6.78
C ASP A 98 3.50 17.17 -7.44
N GLY A 99 2.97 16.94 -8.65
CA GLY A 99 3.21 15.72 -9.42
C GLY A 99 2.38 14.50 -8.98
N ARG A 100 1.60 14.58 -7.89
CA ARG A 100 0.68 13.50 -7.50
C ARG A 100 -0.64 13.59 -8.31
N PRO A 101 -1.18 12.47 -8.83
CA PRO A 101 -2.50 12.46 -9.46
C PRO A 101 -3.60 12.86 -8.46
N GLN A 102 -4.57 13.65 -8.92
CA GLN A 102 -5.76 13.95 -8.15
C GLN A 102 -6.67 12.71 -8.04
N GLY A 103 -7.52 12.68 -7.01
CA GLY A 103 -8.46 11.59 -6.77
C GLY A 103 -7.81 10.39 -6.06
N ARG A 104 -8.43 9.22 -6.19
CA ARG A 104 -8.03 8.00 -5.46
C ARG A 104 -6.64 7.49 -5.86
N ASP A 105 -6.21 7.76 -7.09
CA ASP A 105 -4.93 7.27 -7.62
C ASP A 105 -3.74 7.90 -6.88
N GLY A 106 -3.90 9.13 -6.37
CA GLY A 106 -2.86 9.84 -5.62
C GLY A 106 -2.43 9.08 -4.35
N PRO A 107 -3.35 8.84 -3.40
CA PRO A 107 -3.05 8.04 -2.20
C PRO A 107 -2.53 6.63 -2.53
N LEU A 108 -3.07 5.96 -3.55
CA LEU A 108 -2.60 4.63 -3.97
C LEU A 108 -1.14 4.65 -4.41
N GLN A 109 -0.76 5.63 -5.22
CA GLN A 109 0.62 5.82 -5.64
C GLN A 109 1.54 6.14 -4.45
N ALA A 110 1.08 7.03 -3.56
CA ALA A 110 1.85 7.42 -2.37
C ALA A 110 2.10 6.24 -1.43
N SER A 111 1.08 5.44 -1.11
CA SER A 111 1.21 4.24 -0.26
C SER A 111 2.17 3.21 -0.87
N LYS A 112 2.08 2.97 -2.18
CA LYS A 112 3.02 2.08 -2.89
C LYS A 112 4.45 2.61 -2.83
N GLY A 113 4.64 3.91 -3.08
CA GLY A 113 5.95 4.55 -3.01
C GLY A 113 6.55 4.47 -1.61
N PHE A 114 5.74 4.69 -0.58
CA PHE A 114 6.23 4.65 0.78
C PHE A 114 6.60 3.23 1.23
N ARG A 115 5.79 2.23 0.87
CA ARG A 115 6.12 0.81 1.14
C ARG A 115 7.31 0.28 0.35
N ALA A 116 7.66 0.92 -0.76
CA ALA A 116 8.91 0.60 -1.45
C ALA A 116 10.14 1.04 -0.63
N ALA A 117 10.02 2.09 0.18
CA ALA A 117 11.04 2.52 1.13
C ALA A 117 10.97 1.74 2.44
N VAL A 118 9.77 1.59 3.01
CA VAL A 118 9.50 1.00 4.33
C VAL A 118 8.55 -0.20 4.15
N PRO A 119 9.05 -1.39 3.77
CA PRO A 119 8.20 -2.55 3.46
C PRO A 119 7.33 -3.03 4.63
N ASP A 120 7.80 -2.83 5.87
CA ASP A 120 7.12 -3.16 7.11
C ASP A 120 6.37 -1.97 7.72
N LEU A 121 5.97 -1.00 6.89
CA LEU A 121 5.24 0.19 7.35
C LEU A 121 3.94 -0.18 8.04
N HIS A 122 3.81 0.32 9.26
CA HIS A 122 2.60 0.32 10.06
C HIS A 122 2.05 1.75 10.19
N ALA A 123 0.74 1.85 10.35
CA ALA A 123 0.04 3.09 10.63
C ALA A 123 -1.05 2.86 11.69
N GLU A 124 -1.03 3.68 12.73
CA GLU A 124 -2.00 3.66 13.83
C GLU A 124 -2.76 4.99 13.90
N ILE A 125 -3.88 4.98 14.63
CA ILE A 125 -4.69 6.18 14.85
C ILE A 125 -4.53 6.56 16.32
N ASP A 126 -3.82 7.64 16.59
CA ASP A 126 -3.70 8.15 17.95
C ASP A 126 -4.96 8.90 18.36
N ASP A 127 -5.42 9.84 17.54
CA ASP A 127 -6.63 10.61 17.80
C ASP A 127 -7.59 10.57 16.61
N LEU A 128 -8.87 10.38 16.91
CA LEU A 128 -9.97 10.54 15.97
C LEU A 128 -11.06 11.42 16.59
N VAL A 129 -11.24 12.60 16.02
CA VAL A 129 -12.26 13.56 16.46
C VAL A 129 -13.31 13.74 15.37
N VAL A 130 -14.59 13.53 15.70
CA VAL A 130 -15.70 13.62 14.75
C VAL A 130 -16.70 14.68 15.19
N ALA A 131 -16.95 15.65 14.30
CA ALA A 131 -17.93 16.72 14.50
C ALA A 131 -18.61 17.09 13.18
N GLY A 132 -19.94 17.09 13.16
CA GLY A 132 -20.73 17.35 11.97
C GLY A 132 -20.41 16.36 10.84
N ASP A 133 -20.01 16.88 9.68
CA ASP A 133 -19.61 16.10 8.50
C ASP A 133 -18.09 15.90 8.38
N ARG A 134 -17.33 16.16 9.44
CA ARG A 134 -15.86 16.11 9.43
C ARG A 134 -15.27 15.13 10.42
N ALA A 135 -14.07 14.65 10.09
CA ALA A 135 -13.19 13.92 10.99
C ALA A 135 -11.81 14.54 10.97
N SER A 136 -11.23 14.83 12.14
CA SER A 136 -9.80 15.09 12.30
C SER A 136 -9.13 13.80 12.73
N VAL A 137 -8.03 13.43 12.10
CA VAL A 137 -7.31 12.18 12.36
C VAL A 137 -5.84 12.51 12.60
N HIS A 138 -5.31 12.02 13.71
CA HIS A 138 -3.88 12.00 14.01
C HIS A 138 -3.39 10.57 13.78
N LEU A 139 -2.48 10.41 12.83
CA LEU A 139 -1.89 9.14 12.45
C LEU A 139 -0.44 9.08 12.91
N HIS A 140 -0.04 7.92 13.43
CA HIS A 140 1.35 7.59 13.73
C HIS A 140 1.83 6.51 12.78
N PHE A 141 2.95 6.76 12.09
CA PHE A 141 3.56 5.84 11.15
C PHE A 141 4.91 5.39 11.66
N TYR A 142 5.16 4.08 11.60
CA TYR A 142 6.43 3.50 12.01
C TYR A 142 6.84 2.27 11.18
N GLY A 143 8.13 1.95 11.20
CA GLY A 143 8.71 0.81 10.50
C GLY A 143 10.22 0.94 10.34
N HIS A 144 10.79 0.24 9.37
CA HIS A 144 12.23 0.27 9.08
C HIS A 144 12.53 0.56 7.62
N PHE A 145 13.38 1.55 7.39
CA PHE A 145 13.90 1.86 6.06
C PHE A 145 14.86 0.75 5.63
N THR A 146 14.33 -0.26 4.94
CA THR A 146 15.08 -1.41 4.41
C THR A 146 14.97 -1.52 2.88
N GLY A 147 14.08 -0.71 2.29
CA GLY A 147 13.85 -0.62 0.86
C GLY A 147 14.63 0.51 0.20
N GLN A 148 13.99 1.16 -0.76
CA GLN A 148 14.60 2.22 -1.57
C GLN A 148 13.72 3.47 -1.58
N PHE A 149 14.37 4.62 -1.50
CA PHE A 149 13.75 5.93 -1.66
C PHE A 149 14.65 6.78 -2.56
N GLN A 150 14.21 7.04 -3.79
CA GLN A 150 15.04 7.70 -4.82
C GLN A 150 16.39 6.98 -5.00
N ASN A 151 17.51 7.68 -4.80
CA ASN A 151 18.87 7.13 -4.85
C ASN A 151 19.36 6.57 -3.49
N LEU A 152 18.53 6.63 -2.44
CA LEU A 152 18.86 6.13 -1.11
C LEU A 152 18.41 4.69 -0.95
N LYS A 153 19.25 3.89 -0.29
CA LYS A 153 18.94 2.52 0.11
C LYS A 153 18.96 2.46 1.63
N GLY A 154 17.89 1.92 2.21
CA GLY A 154 17.76 1.73 3.63
C GLY A 154 18.71 0.67 4.17
N ASN A 155 19.17 0.87 5.41
CA ASN A 155 20.01 -0.09 6.14
C ASN A 155 19.34 -0.60 7.43
N GLY A 156 18.04 -0.35 7.58
CA GLY A 156 17.26 -0.71 8.76
C GLY A 156 17.03 0.46 9.73
N GLN A 157 17.25 1.72 9.33
CA GLN A 157 16.94 2.87 10.18
C GLN A 157 15.45 2.88 10.55
N THR A 158 15.16 3.18 11.81
CA THR A 158 13.79 3.37 12.27
C THR A 158 13.16 4.57 11.57
N ILE A 159 11.94 4.36 11.07
CA ILE A 159 11.02 5.40 10.65
C ILE A 159 9.97 5.54 11.74
N ASP A 160 9.71 6.77 12.16
CA ASP A 160 8.77 7.12 13.22
C ASP A 160 8.34 8.58 13.04
N PHE A 161 7.15 8.81 12.50
CA PHE A 161 6.66 10.16 12.23
C PHE A 161 5.13 10.20 12.27
N GLN A 162 4.59 11.41 12.34
CA GLN A 162 3.14 11.64 12.47
C GLN A 162 2.56 12.31 11.22
N ALA A 163 1.25 12.18 11.07
CA ALA A 163 0.47 12.93 10.10
C ALA A 163 -0.87 13.37 10.69
N PHE A 164 -1.37 14.51 10.20
CA PHE A 164 -2.68 15.03 10.57
C PHE A 164 -3.53 15.20 9.33
N ASP A 165 -4.73 14.64 9.38
CA ASP A 165 -5.71 14.74 8.33
C ASP A 165 -7.00 15.40 8.82
N LEU A 166 -7.60 16.23 7.98
CA LEU A 166 -8.98 16.67 8.10
C LEU A 166 -9.78 16.11 6.93
N TYR A 167 -10.76 15.27 7.21
CA TYR A 167 -11.68 14.74 6.22
C TYR A 167 -13.00 15.51 6.23
N ARG A 168 -13.57 15.76 5.05
CA ARG A 168 -15.01 15.96 4.90
C ARG A 168 -15.63 14.70 4.34
N VAL A 169 -16.69 14.23 4.99
CA VAL A 169 -17.36 12.98 4.69
C VAL A 169 -18.79 13.24 4.25
N LYS A 170 -19.19 12.64 3.13
CA LYS A 170 -20.56 12.69 2.62
C LYS A 170 -20.99 11.29 2.21
N ASN A 171 -22.19 10.87 2.61
CA ASN A 171 -22.73 9.55 2.31
C ASN A 171 -21.79 8.40 2.70
N GLY A 172 -21.13 8.51 3.87
CA GLY A 172 -20.21 7.51 4.39
C GLY A 172 -18.91 7.35 3.58
N ARG A 173 -18.51 8.36 2.80
CA ARG A 173 -17.23 8.39 2.07
C ARG A 173 -16.54 9.73 2.20
N ILE A 174 -15.22 9.72 2.25
CA ILE A 174 -14.38 10.93 2.23
C ILE A 174 -14.50 11.53 0.84
N VAL A 175 -15.00 12.76 0.78
CA VAL A 175 -15.12 13.53 -0.46
C VAL A 175 -14.01 14.57 -0.59
N GLU A 176 -13.42 14.98 0.53
CA GLU A 176 -12.25 15.86 0.56
C GLU A 176 -11.34 15.48 1.72
N ASN A 177 -10.03 15.63 1.52
CA ASN A 177 -9.08 15.69 2.62
C ASN A 177 -8.20 16.94 2.54
N TRP A 178 -7.71 17.36 3.69
CA TRP A 178 -6.53 18.19 3.85
C TRP A 178 -5.58 17.38 4.74
N HIS A 179 -4.30 17.31 4.39
CA HIS A 179 -3.34 16.51 5.13
C HIS A 179 -2.01 17.24 5.30
N LEU A 180 -1.34 16.94 6.41
CA LEU A 180 0.02 17.38 6.71
C LEU A 180 0.78 16.24 7.38
N GLU A 181 1.78 15.74 6.70
CA GLU A 181 2.76 14.80 7.25
C GLU A 181 3.98 15.55 7.80
N ASP A 182 4.59 15.03 8.87
CA ASP A 182 5.91 15.47 9.33
C ASP A 182 7.02 14.95 8.40
N ASN A 183 7.00 15.45 7.16
CA ASN A 183 7.95 15.07 6.12
C ASN A 183 9.39 15.47 6.47
N LEU A 184 9.60 16.49 7.31
CA LEU A 184 10.94 16.87 7.73
C LEU A 184 11.56 15.78 8.61
N THR A 185 10.83 15.28 9.59
CA THR A 185 11.27 14.14 10.41
C THR A 185 11.50 12.91 9.54
N LEU A 186 10.55 12.56 8.68
CA LEU A 186 10.68 11.41 7.76
C LEU A 186 11.93 11.52 6.87
N LEU A 187 12.15 12.66 6.20
CA LEU A 187 13.27 12.82 5.28
C LEU A 187 14.63 12.83 5.99
N ARG A 188 14.69 13.29 7.25
CA ARG A 188 15.88 13.14 8.10
C ARG A 188 16.14 11.68 8.46
N GLN A 189 15.10 10.92 8.84
CA GLN A 189 15.21 9.50 9.17
C GLN A 189 15.62 8.64 7.97
N LEU A 190 15.16 8.99 6.76
CA LEU A 190 15.59 8.38 5.50
C LEU A 190 17.02 8.77 5.10
N GLY A 191 17.62 9.79 5.73
CA GLY A 191 18.94 10.33 5.37
C GLY A 191 18.95 11.22 4.14
N ALA A 192 17.79 11.68 3.67
CA ALA A 192 17.66 12.61 2.53
C ALA A 192 18.01 14.06 2.91
N ILE A 193 17.82 14.43 4.18
CA ILE A 193 18.14 15.75 4.72
C ILE A 193 19.06 15.55 5.93
N LYS A 194 20.15 16.33 5.99
CA LYS A 194 21.05 16.34 7.16
C LYS A 194 20.38 17.09 8.33
N PRO A 195 20.72 16.75 9.59
CA PRO A 195 20.21 17.43 10.77
C PRO A 195 20.31 18.96 10.68
#